data_AF-A0A3B8W320-F1
#
_entry.id   AF-A0A3B8W320-F1
#
_cell.length_a   1.000
_cell.length_b   1.000
_cell.length_c   1.000
_cell.angle_alpha   90.00
_cell.angle_beta   90.00
_cell.angle_gamma   90.00
#
_symmetry.space_group_name_H-M   'P 1'
#
loop_
_entity.id
_entity.type
_entity.pdbx_description
1 polymer ?
#
loop_
_entity_poly.entity_id
_entity_poly.type
_entity_poly.pdbx_seq_one_letter_code
_entity_poly.pdbx_strand_id
1 'polypeptide(L)' 'TEIREQFVSQLSTFHQSLKLRCTQLKIDFIPVHAREDYVAVLQSYLIKRTRMR' A
#
# COMPACT_ATOMS: atom_id res chain seq x y z
N THR A 1 20.06 15.93 3.21
CA THR A 1 19.64 14.60 3.73
C THR A 1 18.36 14.71 4.55
N GLU A 2 18.21 15.77 5.35
CA GLU A 2 17.02 16.04 6.18
C GLU A 2 15.68 16.13 5.43
N ILE A 3 15.60 16.85 4.30
CA ILE A 3 14.35 16.99 3.52
C ILE A 3 13.84 15.63 3.00
N ARG A 4 14.75 14.76 2.57
CA ARG A 4 14.40 13.42 2.07
C ARG A 4 13.83 12.57 3.20
N GLU A 5 14.47 12.59 4.37
CA GLU A 5 14.03 11.82 5.54
C GLU A 5 12.67 12.30 6.03
N GLN A 6 12.47 13.62 6.10
CA GLN A 6 11.19 14.22 6.47
C GLN A 6 10.08 13.83 5.48
N PHE A 7 10.36 13.86 4.19
CA PHE A 7 9.42 13.42 3.16
C PHE A 7 9.04 11.94 3.31
N VAL A 8 10.02 11.05 3.47
CA VAL A 8 9.78 9.62 3.64
C VAL A 8 8.96 9.33 4.91
N SER A 9 9.24 10.05 6.00
CA SER A 9 8.49 9.94 7.25
C SER A 9 7.03 10.36 7.09
N GLN A 10 6.78 11.52 6.46
CA GLN A 10 5.42 12.01 6.20
C GLN A 10 4.65 11.08 5.24
N LEU A 11 5.30 10.59 4.19
CA LEU A 11 4.70 9.66 3.24
C LEU A 11 4.32 8.33 3.91
N SER A 12 5.18 7.80 4.78
CA SER A 12 4.89 6.60 5.57
C SER A 12 3.67 6.79 6.47
N THR A 13 3.62 7.93 7.18
CA THR A 13 2.49 8.30 8.05
C THR A 13 1.18 8.42 7.24
N PHE A 14 1.25 9.04 6.07
CA PHE A 14 0.10 9.14 5.17
C PHE A 14 -0.38 7.77 4.66
N HIS A 15 0.53 6.89 4.27
CA HIS A 15 0.17 5.54 3.81
C HIS A 15 -0.48 4.71 4.94
N GLN A 16 -0.02 4.87 6.18
CA GLN A 16 -0.63 4.20 7.33
C GLN A 16 -2.06 4.70 7.59
N SER A 17 -2.28 6.02 7.55
CA SER A 17 -3.63 6.59 7.74
C SER A 17 -4.58 6.21 6.62
N LEU A 18 -4.09 6.18 5.37
CA LEU A 18 -4.85 5.73 4.21
C LEU A 18 -5.24 4.25 4.35
N LYS A 19 -4.32 3.38 4.74
CA LYS A 19 -4.59 1.95 4.98
C LYS A 19 -5.69 1.76 6.03
N LEU A 20 -5.62 2.48 7.15
CA LEU A 20 -6.64 2.44 8.20
C LEU A 20 -8.02 2.84 7.68
N ARG A 21 -8.09 3.93 6.91
CA ARG A 21 -9.33 4.42 6.30
C ARG A 21 -9.90 3.41 5.30
N CYS A 22 -9.05 2.81 4.46
CA CYS A 22 -9.48 1.75 3.54
C CYS A 22 -10.09 0.56 4.30
N THR A 23 -9.47 0.13 5.40
CA THR A 23 -10.01 -0.96 6.24
C THR A 23 -11.39 -0.61 6.79
N GLN A 24 -11.59 0.61 7.31
CA GLN A 24 -12.89 1.07 7.82
C GLN A 24 -13.98 1.06 6.72
N LEU A 25 -13.59 1.37 5.49
CA LEU A 25 -14.48 1.39 4.33
C LEU A 25 -14.60 0.04 3.61
N LYS A 26 -13.99 -1.04 4.15
CA LYS A 26 -13.92 -2.37 3.51
C LYS A 26 -13.31 -2.33 2.09
N ILE A 27 -12.37 -1.41 1.88
CA ILE A 27 -11.58 -1.30 0.64
C ILE A 27 -10.29 -2.08 0.81
N ASP A 28 -9.99 -2.94 -0.17
CA ASP A 28 -8.74 -3.68 -0.20
C ASP A 28 -7.55 -2.81 -0.60
N PHE A 29 -6.86 -2.28 0.39
CA PHE A 29 -5.63 -1.54 0.17
C PHE A 29 -4.46 -2.47 -0.19
N ILE A 30 -3.85 -2.28 -1.36
CA ILE A 30 -2.69 -3.02 -1.83
C ILE A 30 -1.61 -2.01 -2.25
N PRO A 31 -0.54 -1.85 -1.45
CA PRO A 31 0.58 -1.01 -1.85
C PRO A 31 1.37 -1.68 -2.98
N VAL A 32 1.73 -0.91 -3.99
CA VAL A 32 2.55 -1.36 -5.13
C VAL A 32 3.62 -0.31 -5.42
N HIS A 33 4.80 -0.73 -5.86
CA HIS A 33 5.78 0.20 -6.38
C HIS A 33 5.51 0.46 -7.87
N ALA A 34 5.58 1.73 -8.29
CA ALA A 34 5.34 2.12 -9.68
C ALA A 34 6.37 1.56 -10.69
N ARG A 35 7.45 0.94 -10.20
CA ARG A 35 8.46 0.26 -11.00
C ARG A 35 8.16 -1.23 -11.19
N GLU A 36 7.12 -1.75 -10.53
CA GLU A 36 6.72 -3.15 -10.67
C GLU A 36 5.86 -3.34 -11.93
N ASP A 37 6.06 -4.47 -12.59
CA ASP A 37 5.23 -4.88 -13.71
C ASP A 37 3.82 -5.24 -13.26
N TYR A 38 2.86 -5.07 -14.17
CA TYR A 38 1.44 -5.39 -13.94
C TYR A 38 1.21 -6.78 -13.34
N VAL A 39 1.97 -7.78 -13.78
CA VAL A 39 1.83 -9.17 -13.30
C VAL A 39 2.15 -9.29 -11.81
N ALA A 40 3.17 -8.58 -11.32
CA ALA A 40 3.55 -8.61 -9.90
C ALA A 40 2.47 -7.98 -9.02
N VAL A 41 1.86 -6.89 -9.51
CA VAL A 41 0.71 -6.23 -8.86
C VAL A 41 -0.48 -7.18 -8.78
N LEU A 42 -0.83 -7.83 -9.89
CA LEU A 42 -1.94 -8.77 -9.96
C LEU A 42 -1.73 -9.97 -9.03
N GLN A 43 -0.52 -10.54 -9.00
CA GLN A 43 -0.18 -11.64 -8.10
C GLN A 43 -0.35 -11.26 -6.63
N SER A 44 0.12 -10.08 -6.25
CA SER A 44 -0.03 -9.55 -4.88
C SER A 44 -1.49 -9.40 -4.48
N TYR A 45 -2.33 -8.92 -5.40
CA TYR A 45 -3.78 -8.85 -5.21
C TYR A 45 -4.40 -10.24 -4.99
N LEU A 46 -4.08 -11.20 -5.87
CA LEU A 46 -4.65 -12.55 -5.81
C LEU A 46 -4.29 -13.29 -4.51
N ILE A 47 -3.01 -13.21 -4.08
CA ILE A 47 -2.56 -13.82 -2.82
C ILE A 47 -3.33 -13.25 -1.63
N LYS A 48 -3.50 -11.92 -1.59
CA LYS A 48 -4.23 -11.25 -0.52
C LYS A 48 -5.68 -11.73 -0.47
N ARG A 49 -6.33 -11.85 -1.63
CA ARG A 49 -7.72 -12.30 -1.75
C ARG A 49 -7.92 -13.76 -1.33
N THR A 50 -6.96 -14.65 -1.64
CA THR A 50 -7.02 -16.05 -1.21
C THR A 50 -6.97 -16.19 0.32
N ARG A 51 -6.26 -15.31 1.03
CA ARG A 51 -6.15 -15.31 2.49
C ARG A 51 -7.39 -14.77 3.22
N MET A 52 -8.33 -14.17 2.50
CA MET A 52 -9.60 -13.67 3.06
C MET A 52 -10.73 -14.71 3.01
N ARG A 53 -10.47 -15.89 2.45
CA ARG A 53 -11.35 -17.06 2.60
C ARG A 53 -11.23 -17.68 3.99
#